data_AF-A0AAD4XXJ3-F1
#
_entry.id   AF-A0AAD4XXJ3-F1
#
_cell.length_a   1.000
_cell.length_b   1.000
_cell.length_c   1.000
_cell.angle_alpha   90.00
_cell.angle_beta   90.00
_cell.angle_gamma   90.00
#
_symmetry.space_group_name_H-M   'P 1'
#
loop_
_entity.id
_entity.type
_entity.pdbx_description
1 polymer ?
#
loop_
_entity_poly.entity_id
_entity_poly.type
_entity_poly.pdbx_seq_one_letter_code
_entity_poly.pdbx_strand_id
1 'polypeptide(L)'
;MEIQANVGSIADKVDFAYGFFEKQVPIVVVFQKDEMIDIIGVTKVGVSPVCPVRLTGISERVSFTVARASQNGYHHRTEMNKKIYKLGKTEQESHTAMTEKDITPIGGFPHYGFVKDDYLLINGYDLIMGCGQWAFTT
;
A
#
# COMPACT_ATOMS: atom_id res chain seq x y z
N MET A 1 -4.11 -8.20 11.49
CA MET A 1 -4.91 -7.34 10.62
C MET A 1 -6.36 -7.64 10.93
N GLU A 2 -7.16 -6.62 11.22
CA GLU A 2 -8.59 -6.76 11.46
C GLU A 2 -9.30 -6.02 10.32
N ILE A 3 -10.30 -6.67 9.72
CA ILE A 3 -11.04 -6.12 8.58
C ILE A 3 -12.49 -5.98 9.03
N GLN A 4 -13.04 -4.78 8.87
CA GLN A 4 -14.43 -4.51 9.26
C GLN A 4 -15.39 -5.02 8.18
N ALA A 5 -16.41 -5.78 8.60
CA ALA A 5 -17.50 -6.20 7.73
C ALA A 5 -18.65 -5.18 7.79
N ASN A 6 -18.83 -4.43 6.71
CA ASN A 6 -19.89 -3.44 6.57
C ASN A 6 -21.12 -4.05 5.85
N VAL A 7 -21.75 -5.05 6.47
CA VAL A 7 -22.99 -5.66 5.95
C VAL A 7 -24.16 -5.48 6.92
N GLY A 8 -25.33 -5.13 6.37
CA GLY A 8 -26.68 -5.24 6.95
C GLY A 8 -26.82 -5.18 8.48
N SER A 9 -27.60 -6.11 9.01
CA SER A 9 -27.85 -6.26 10.44
C SER A 9 -26.73 -7.06 11.12
N ILE A 10 -26.67 -7.02 12.46
CA ILE A 10 -25.62 -7.72 13.23
C ILE A 10 -25.64 -9.24 12.96
N ALA A 11 -26.83 -9.82 12.77
CA ALA A 11 -26.97 -11.24 12.45
C ALA A 11 -26.28 -11.57 11.10
N ASP A 12 -26.50 -10.75 10.08
CA ASP A 12 -25.91 -10.96 8.74
C ASP A 12 -24.38 -10.87 8.77
N LYS A 13 -23.81 -10.00 9.61
CA LYS A 13 -22.35 -9.90 9.81
C LYS A 13 -21.77 -11.20 10.37
N VAL A 14 -22.46 -11.78 11.35
CA VAL A 14 -22.03 -13.00 12.03
C VAL A 14 -22.11 -14.17 11.06
N ASP A 15 -23.20 -14.31 10.32
CA ASP A 15 -23.38 -15.36 9.31
C ASP A 15 -22.39 -15.23 8.15
N PHE A 16 -22.12 -14.00 7.71
CA PHE A 16 -21.09 -13.71 6.71
C PHE A 16 -19.71 -14.15 7.21
N ALA A 17 -19.32 -13.77 8.43
CA ALA A 17 -18.06 -14.19 9.02
C ALA A 17 -17.97 -15.72 9.14
N TYR A 18 -19.06 -16.39 9.50
CA TYR A 18 -19.11 -17.85 9.58
C TYR A 18 -18.86 -18.53 8.23
N GLY A 19 -19.36 -17.96 7.14
CA GLY A 19 -19.20 -18.51 5.79
C GLY A 19 -17.76 -18.53 5.26
N PHE A 20 -16.90 -17.66 5.81
CA PHE A 20 -15.50 -17.47 5.40
C PHE A 20 -14.48 -18.08 6.37
N PHE A 21 -14.89 -18.78 7.43
CA PHE A 21 -13.92 -19.51 8.27
C PHE A 21 -13.14 -20.54 7.43
N GLU A 22 -11.82 -20.51 7.61
CA GLU A 22 -10.83 -21.40 6.96
C GLU A 22 -10.72 -21.30 5.43
N LYS A 23 -11.49 -20.41 4.78
CA LYS A 23 -11.39 -20.17 3.33
C LYS A 23 -10.48 -19.00 3.04
N GLN A 24 -9.72 -19.08 1.94
CA GLN A 24 -8.95 -17.96 1.44
C GLN A 24 -9.87 -16.99 0.71
N VAL A 25 -9.81 -15.70 1.07
CA VAL A 25 -10.56 -14.64 0.39
C VAL A 25 -9.69 -14.09 -0.76
N PRO A 26 -10.10 -14.26 -2.03
CA PRO A 26 -9.35 -13.71 -3.14
C PRO A 26 -9.56 -12.20 -3.28
N ILE A 27 -8.58 -11.49 -3.82
CA ILE A 27 -8.56 -10.03 -3.95
C ILE A 27 -9.74 -9.52 -4.81
N VAL A 28 -10.14 -10.31 -5.80
CA VAL A 28 -11.22 -9.96 -6.75
C VAL A 28 -12.62 -9.95 -6.11
N VAL A 29 -12.78 -10.56 -4.92
CA VAL A 29 -14.05 -10.45 -4.16
C VAL A 29 -14.13 -9.14 -3.40
N VAL A 30 -12.98 -8.53 -3.08
CA VAL A 30 -12.90 -7.32 -2.25
C VAL A 30 -12.89 -6.06 -3.09
N PHE A 31 -12.13 -6.04 -4.20
CA PHE A 31 -11.91 -4.84 -5.00
C PHE A 31 -12.50 -4.95 -6.40
N GLN A 32 -12.95 -3.81 -6.93
CA GLN A 32 -13.42 -3.68 -8.30
C GLN A 32 -12.48 -2.82 -9.15
N LYS A 33 -12.52 -3.03 -10.46
CA LYS A 33 -11.78 -2.18 -11.41
C LYS A 33 -12.36 -0.76 -11.37
N ASP A 34 -11.50 0.25 -11.44
CA ASP A 34 -11.84 1.67 -11.38
C ASP A 34 -12.37 2.17 -10.02
N GLU A 35 -12.28 1.34 -8.97
CA GLU A 35 -12.55 1.75 -7.59
C GLU A 35 -11.43 2.64 -7.01
N MET A 36 -11.82 3.54 -6.11
CA MET A 36 -10.92 4.41 -5.36
C MET A 36 -10.61 3.74 -4.02
N ILE A 37 -9.34 3.45 -3.79
CA ILE A 37 -8.84 2.82 -2.57
C ILE A 37 -7.88 3.75 -1.84
N ASP A 38 -7.69 3.47 -0.55
CA ASP A 38 -6.68 4.12 0.28
C ASP A 38 -5.56 3.11 0.57
N ILE A 39 -4.33 3.58 0.68
CA ILE A 39 -3.16 2.75 0.99
C ILE A 39 -2.60 3.20 2.32
N ILE A 40 -2.45 2.27 3.25
CA ILE A 40 -1.80 2.51 4.54
C ILE A 40 -0.48 1.76 4.57
N GLY A 41 0.57 2.45 5.00
CA GLY A 41 1.84 1.80 5.31
C GLY A 41 2.88 2.74 5.89
N VAL A 42 4.14 2.29 5.87
CA VAL A 42 5.27 2.96 6.50
C VAL A 42 6.22 3.48 5.42
N THR A 43 6.61 4.76 5.51
CA THR A 43 7.55 5.35 4.55
C THR A 43 8.96 4.80 4.70
N LYS A 44 9.76 4.87 3.62
CA LYS A 44 11.19 4.53 3.68
C LYS A 44 11.89 5.25 4.84
N VAL A 45 12.81 4.56 5.52
CA VAL A 45 13.77 5.23 6.41
C VAL A 45 14.63 6.17 5.56
N GLY A 46 14.61 7.46 5.85
CA GLY A 46 15.54 8.42 5.28
C GLY A 46 16.93 8.18 5.86
N VAL A 47 17.94 8.07 4.99
CA VAL A 47 19.33 7.75 5.38
C VAL A 47 20.00 8.89 6.17
N SER A 48 19.37 10.07 6.23
CA SER A 48 19.91 11.24 6.91
C SER A 48 18.96 11.73 8.01
N PRO A 49 19.43 11.88 9.27
CA PRO A 49 18.70 12.68 10.25
C PRO A 49 18.51 14.10 9.69
N VAL A 50 17.35 14.72 9.94
CA VAL A 50 17.08 16.08 9.42
C VAL A 50 18.02 17.06 10.12
N CYS A 51 19.16 17.41 9.51
CA CYS A 51 20.09 18.39 10.08
C CYS A 51 19.40 19.77 10.18
N PRO A 52 19.27 20.36 11.37
CA PRO A 52 18.70 21.69 11.49
C PRO A 52 19.70 22.72 10.94
N VAL A 53 19.29 23.50 9.94
CA VAL A 53 20.06 24.67 9.48
C VAL A 53 20.14 25.66 10.64
N ARG A 54 21.37 26.08 10.96
CA ARG A 54 21.75 26.79 12.19
C ARG A 54 21.10 28.18 12.30
N LEU A 55 19.99 28.28 13.03
CA LEU A 55 19.44 29.54 13.52
C LEU A 55 19.56 29.56 15.05
N THR A 56 20.55 30.30 15.56
CA THR A 56 20.82 30.45 16.99
C THR A 56 20.07 31.67 17.54
N GLY A 57 19.08 31.42 18.40
CA GLY A 57 18.48 32.41 19.30
C GLY A 57 18.31 31.77 20.67
N ILE A 58 19.07 32.23 21.66
CA ILE A 58 19.11 31.65 23.01
C ILE A 58 17.99 32.22 23.86
N SER A 59 17.10 31.34 24.28
CA SER A 59 16.15 31.51 25.39
C SER A 59 16.45 30.40 26.40
N GLU A 60 16.27 30.68 27.69
CA GLU A 60 16.62 29.78 28.82
C GLU A 60 15.90 28.41 28.76
N ARG A 61 14.87 28.27 27.92
CA ARG A 61 14.22 27.01 27.60
C ARG A 61 13.93 26.94 26.10
N VAL A 62 14.24 25.81 25.48
CA VAL A 62 14.07 25.62 24.03
C VAL A 62 12.63 25.16 23.73
N SER A 63 11.90 25.94 22.93
CA SER A 63 10.55 25.61 22.45
C SER A 63 10.54 24.34 21.57
N PHE A 64 9.42 23.60 21.58
CA PHE A 64 9.23 22.39 20.75
C PHE A 64 9.11 22.68 19.25
N THR A 65 8.82 23.93 18.88
CA THR A 65 8.74 24.40 17.49
C THR A 65 10.11 24.60 16.84
N VAL A 66 11.20 24.62 17.62
CA VAL A 66 12.56 24.77 17.09
C VAL A 66 13.00 23.47 16.43
N ALA A 67 13.43 23.57 15.16
CA ALA A 67 13.91 22.42 14.39
C ALA A 67 15.11 21.76 15.08
N ARG A 68 15.05 20.42 15.22
CA ARG A 68 16.10 19.58 15.80
C ARG A 68 16.38 18.41 14.88
N ALA A 69 17.60 17.88 14.97
CA ALA A 69 17.92 16.60 14.37
C ALA A 69 17.00 15.53 14.95
N SER A 70 16.22 14.91 14.07
CA SER A 70 15.27 13.86 14.42
C SER A 70 15.14 12.87 13.26
N GLN A 71 14.49 11.74 13.54
CA GLN A 71 14.24 10.67 12.59
C GLN A 71 13.49 11.19 11.36
N ASN A 72 14.02 10.91 10.18
CA ASN A 72 13.38 11.17 8.90
C ASN A 72 12.92 9.85 8.28
N GLY A 73 11.63 9.71 7.97
CA GLY A 73 11.09 8.47 7.43
C GLY A 73 10.72 7.42 8.49
N TYR A 74 10.20 6.27 8.06
CA TYR A 74 9.54 5.27 8.92
C TYR A 74 8.31 5.77 9.67
N HIS A 75 7.57 6.69 9.04
CA HIS A 75 6.32 7.21 9.59
C HIS A 75 5.15 6.45 8.98
N HIS A 76 4.13 6.14 9.79
CA HIS A 76 2.86 5.68 9.28
C HIS A 76 2.19 6.81 8.47
N ARG A 77 1.87 6.52 7.21
CA ARG A 77 1.16 7.42 6.31
C ARG A 77 -0.01 6.68 5.68
N THR A 78 -1.06 7.44 5.42
CA THR A 78 -2.23 6.99 4.67
C THR A 78 -2.31 7.84 3.41
N GLU A 79 -2.23 7.20 2.26
CA GLU A 79 -2.46 7.84 0.96
C GLU A 79 -3.87 7.54 0.52
N MET A 80 -4.68 8.60 0.40
CA MET A 80 -6.07 8.46 -0.01
C MET A 80 -6.24 8.56 -1.52
N ASN A 81 -7.38 8.07 -2.02
CA ASN A 81 -7.88 8.31 -3.37
C ASN A 81 -6.98 7.76 -4.50
N LYS A 82 -6.48 6.54 -4.33
CA LYS A 82 -5.73 5.83 -5.37
C LYS A 82 -6.67 5.02 -6.23
N LYS A 83 -6.58 5.17 -7.54
CA LYS A 83 -7.45 4.46 -8.48
C LYS A 83 -6.85 3.12 -8.88
N ILE A 84 -7.65 2.05 -8.86
CA ILE A 84 -7.29 0.73 -9.39
C ILE A 84 -7.51 0.70 -10.91
N TYR A 85 -6.48 0.38 -11.67
CA TYR A 85 -6.53 0.25 -13.13
C TYR A 85 -6.77 -1.17 -13.62
N LYS A 86 -6.13 -2.15 -12.98
CA LYS A 86 -6.24 -3.56 -13.39
C LYS A 86 -6.16 -4.47 -12.18
N LEU A 87 -7.05 -5.46 -12.18
CA LEU A 87 -7.01 -6.63 -11.31
C LEU A 87 -6.53 -7.79 -12.18
N GLY A 88 -5.42 -8.41 -11.81
CA GLY A 88 -4.90 -9.61 -12.48
C GLY A 88 -5.08 -10.83 -11.59
N LYS A 89 -5.68 -11.88 -12.16
CA LYS A 89 -5.58 -13.23 -11.61
C LYS A 89 -4.53 -14.01 -12.38
N THR A 90 -3.85 -14.91 -11.68
CA THR A 90 -3.00 -15.93 -12.32
C THR A 90 -3.89 -16.72 -13.31
N GLU A 91 -3.53 -16.71 -14.60
CA GLU A 91 -4.15 -17.47 -15.73
C GLU A 91 -5.24 -16.79 -16.60
N GLN A 92 -5.54 -15.49 -16.51
CA GLN A 92 -6.45 -14.84 -17.48
C GLN A 92 -5.83 -13.64 -18.22
N GLU A 93 -5.26 -13.94 -19.39
CA GLU A 93 -4.82 -12.98 -20.41
C GLU A 93 -6.02 -12.34 -21.13
N SER A 94 -6.77 -11.50 -20.44
CA SER A 94 -7.88 -10.78 -21.06
C SER A 94 -7.45 -9.40 -21.56
N HIS A 95 -6.58 -9.32 -22.58
CA HIS A 95 -6.53 -8.16 -23.47
C HIS A 95 -6.17 -8.52 -24.92
N THR A 96 -7.00 -8.01 -25.82
CA THR A 96 -7.11 -8.08 -27.28
C THR A 96 -5.87 -7.65 -28.08
N ALA A 97 -4.66 -7.89 -27.59
CA ALA A 97 -3.41 -7.59 -28.27
C ALA A 97 -2.72 -8.89 -28.70
N MET A 98 -2.35 -8.96 -29.98
CA MET A 98 -1.69 -10.07 -30.69
C MET A 98 -0.39 -10.63 -30.06
N THR A 99 0.08 -10.08 -28.94
CA THR A 99 1.29 -10.55 -28.24
C THR A 99 0.99 -10.60 -26.75
N GLU A 100 0.96 -11.81 -26.19
CA GLU A 100 0.82 -12.11 -24.77
C GLU A 100 2.00 -11.44 -24.04
N LYS A 101 1.73 -10.34 -23.34
CA LYS A 101 2.73 -9.64 -22.52
C LYS A 101 2.28 -9.71 -21.08
N ASP A 102 2.96 -10.57 -20.33
CA ASP A 102 2.87 -10.61 -18.87
C ASP A 102 3.24 -9.24 -18.27
N ILE A 103 2.71 -8.98 -17.07
CA ILE A 103 3.00 -7.75 -16.33
C ILE A 103 4.49 -7.61 -15.96
N THR A 104 5.19 -8.74 -15.83
CA THR A 104 6.61 -8.78 -15.47
C THR A 104 7.48 -8.44 -16.67
N PRO A 105 8.36 -7.43 -16.58
CA PRO A 105 9.33 -7.17 -17.64
C PRO A 105 10.31 -8.36 -17.77
N ILE A 106 10.95 -8.46 -18.93
CA ILE A 106 12.01 -9.44 -19.17
C ILE A 106 13.14 -9.22 -18.15
N GLY A 107 13.41 -10.23 -17.31
CA GLY A 107 14.37 -10.14 -16.21
C GLY A 107 13.75 -9.86 -14.82
N GLY A 108 12.44 -9.65 -14.73
CA GLY A 108 11.73 -9.41 -13.48
C GLY A 108 11.86 -7.99 -12.95
N PHE A 109 11.10 -7.67 -11.91
CA PHE A 109 11.16 -6.36 -11.26
C PHE A 109 12.46 -6.22 -10.43
N PRO A 110 13.23 -5.12 -10.58
CA PRO A 110 14.41 -4.87 -9.78
C PRO A 110 14.10 -4.94 -8.28
N HIS A 111 14.88 -5.71 -7.52
CA HIS A 111 14.70 -5.93 -6.07
C HIS A 111 13.34 -6.53 -5.64
N TYR A 112 12.57 -7.11 -6.57
CA TYR A 112 11.32 -7.82 -6.25
C TYR A 112 11.24 -9.19 -6.95
N GLY A 113 11.57 -9.28 -8.24
CA GLY A 113 11.53 -10.52 -9.02
C GLY A 113 10.25 -10.67 -9.86
N PHE A 114 9.81 -11.91 -10.06
CA PHE A 114 8.63 -12.26 -10.88
C PHE A 114 7.36 -12.26 -10.03
N VAL A 115 6.30 -11.63 -10.52
CA VAL A 115 4.95 -11.65 -9.92
C VAL A 115 4.24 -12.92 -10.39
N LYS A 116 3.92 -13.84 -9.48
CA LYS A 116 3.23 -15.11 -9.78
C LYS A 116 1.84 -15.23 -9.16
N ASP A 117 1.48 -14.31 -8.27
CA ASP A 117 0.22 -14.28 -7.55
C ASP A 117 -0.71 -13.19 -8.10
N ASP A 118 -1.94 -13.13 -7.59
CA ASP A 118 -2.91 -12.09 -7.91
C ASP A 118 -2.35 -10.68 -7.62
N TYR A 119 -2.58 -9.75 -8.55
CA TYR A 119 -1.98 -8.41 -8.46
C TYR A 119 -2.97 -7.28 -8.76
N LEU A 120 -2.70 -6.13 -8.13
CA LEU A 120 -3.40 -4.86 -8.30
C LEU A 120 -2.48 -3.86 -9.01
N LEU A 121 -2.97 -3.25 -10.09
CA LEU A 121 -2.28 -2.14 -10.73
C LEU A 121 -2.93 -0.83 -10.29
N ILE A 122 -2.18 0.00 -9.56
CA ILE A 122 -2.66 1.22 -8.92
C ILE A 122 -2.03 2.44 -9.60
N ASN A 123 -2.78 3.55 -9.68
CA ASN A 123 -2.26 4.80 -10.24
C ASN A 123 -1.22 5.49 -9.36
N GLY A 124 -0.15 5.95 -10.00
CA GLY A 124 0.77 6.96 -9.47
C GLY A 124 2.00 6.40 -8.77
N TYR A 125 2.71 7.30 -8.09
CA TYR A 125 3.76 6.93 -7.15
C TYR A 125 3.15 6.70 -5.78
N ASP A 126 3.72 5.76 -5.05
CA ASP A 126 3.42 5.51 -3.66
C ASP A 126 4.62 5.98 -2.83
N LEU A 127 4.40 6.94 -1.92
CA LEU A 127 5.41 7.47 -0.99
C LEU A 127 5.76 6.41 0.07
N ILE A 128 4.89 5.42 0.26
CA ILE A 128 5.04 4.35 1.25
C ILE A 128 6.08 3.34 0.79
N MET A 129 6.18 3.08 -0.52
CA MET A 129 7.08 2.07 -1.09
C MET A 129 8.53 2.30 -0.65
N GLY A 130 9.03 1.40 0.22
CA GLY A 130 10.42 1.03 0.49
C GLY A 130 11.11 0.37 -0.71
N CYS A 131 12.45 0.32 -0.73
CA CYS A 131 13.16 -0.39 -1.79
C CYS A 131 12.94 -1.89 -1.59
N GLY A 132 12.02 -2.49 -2.36
CA GLY A 132 11.73 -3.92 -2.36
C GLY A 132 10.87 -4.37 -1.17
N GLN A 133 9.73 -4.98 -1.49
CA GLN A 133 8.83 -5.77 -0.63
C GLN A 133 8.36 -5.11 0.68
N TRP A 134 7.13 -4.58 0.64
CA TRP A 134 6.41 -4.10 1.81
C TRP A 134 4.97 -4.65 1.77
N ALA A 135 4.44 -4.97 2.94
CA ALA A 135 3.04 -5.35 3.08
C ALA A 135 2.21 -4.08 3.23
N PHE A 136 1.21 -3.90 2.36
CA PHE A 136 0.27 -2.79 2.40
C PHE A 136 -1.05 -3.29 2.97
N THR A 137 -1.72 -2.43 3.73
CA THR A 137 -3.12 -2.64 4.12
C THR A 137 -3.95 -1.60 3.39
N THR A 138 -4.96 -2.07 2.67
CA THR A 138 -6.00 -1.25 2.07
C THR A 138 -7.24 -1.20 2.97
#